data_AF-A0A147GP34-F1
#
_entry.id   AF-A0A147GP34-F1
#
_cell.length_a   1.000
_cell.length_b   1.000
_cell.length_c   1.000
_cell.angle_alpha   90.00
_cell.angle_beta   90.00
_cell.angle_gamma   90.00
#
_symmetry.space_group_name_H-M   'P 1'
#
loop_
_entity.id
_entity.type
_entity.pdbx_description
1 polymer ?
#
loop_
_entity_poly.entity_id
_entity_poly.type
_entity_poly.pdbx_seq_one_letter_code
_entity_poly.pdbx_strand_id
1 'polypeptide(L)'
;MSLQPKVIDRIFQRCAASYGAAWDRSLGTAPLNDVKSAWGHELAGFADRLGLIAWALENLPEDPPNAIRFRNLCRQAPVLDAPPRLERVAASPERVTAELAKLQPALAKPAERRSNVAWAHAILAQHQRTGRMNPTKLAMARAAVGRPRSTEQEDEAA
;
A
#
# COMPACT_ATOMS: atom_id res chain seq x y z
N MET A 1 12.68 11.26 21.73
CA MET A 1 11.77 10.86 22.83
C MET A 1 11.83 9.34 22.94
N SER A 2 11.85 8.78 24.15
CA SER A 2 11.92 7.32 24.40
C SER A 2 10.67 6.90 25.19
N LEU A 3 10.23 5.66 25.01
CA LEU A 3 9.17 5.09 25.84
C LEU A 3 9.60 5.06 27.31
N GLN A 4 8.63 5.18 28.24
CA GLN A 4 8.90 5.11 29.67
C GLN A 4 9.51 3.75 30.07
N PRO A 5 10.60 3.71 30.86
CA PRO A 5 11.29 2.46 31.21
C PRO A 5 10.39 1.40 31.85
N LYS A 6 9.44 1.82 32.69
CA LYS A 6 8.47 0.91 33.34
C LYS A 6 7.62 0.12 32.34
N VAL A 7 7.27 0.72 31.20
CA VAL A 7 6.48 0.05 30.16
C VAL A 7 7.34 -1.00 29.45
N ILE A 8 8.61 -0.68 29.17
CA ILE A 8 9.57 -1.63 28.58
C ILE A 8 9.78 -2.82 29.51
N ASP A 9 9.98 -2.58 30.80
CA ASP A 9 10.12 -3.66 31.78
C ASP A 9 8.89 -4.57 31.80
N ARG A 10 7.68 -4.00 31.70
CA ARG A 10 6.44 -4.78 31.67
C ARG A 10 6.33 -5.65 30.41
N ILE A 11 6.73 -5.12 29.25
CA ILE A 11 6.79 -5.89 28.00
C ILE A 11 7.75 -7.06 28.15
N PHE A 12 8.97 -6.82 28.65
CA PHE A 12 9.98 -7.85 28.83
C PHE A 12 9.52 -8.93 29.81
N GLN A 13 8.88 -8.54 30.92
CA GLN A 13 8.28 -9.49 31.86
C GLN A 13 7.22 -10.37 31.19
N ARG A 14 6.33 -9.78 30.38
CA ARG A 14 5.26 -10.51 29.70
C ARG A 14 5.82 -11.46 28.64
N CYS A 15 6.80 -11.03 27.85
CA CYS A 15 7.47 -11.88 26.86
C CYS A 15 8.23 -13.02 27.53
N ALA A 16 8.99 -12.74 28.59
CA ALA A 16 9.70 -13.77 29.36
C ALA A 16 8.74 -14.80 29.95
N ALA A 17 7.59 -14.37 30.50
CA ALA A 17 6.57 -15.27 31.02
C ALA A 17 5.87 -16.12 29.92
N SER A 18 5.81 -15.62 28.68
CA SER A 18 5.11 -16.31 27.59
C SER A 18 6.00 -17.30 26.84
N TYR A 19 7.25 -16.92 26.55
CA TYR A 19 8.17 -17.73 25.74
C TYR A 19 9.28 -18.41 26.56
N GLY A 20 9.45 -18.03 27.83
CA GLY A 20 10.47 -18.60 28.72
C GLY A 20 11.88 -18.54 28.12
N ALA A 21 12.58 -19.67 28.13
CA ALA A 21 13.96 -19.76 27.65
C ALA A 21 14.13 -19.36 26.17
N ALA A 22 13.08 -19.43 25.35
CA ALA A 22 13.15 -18.96 23.97
C ALA A 22 13.31 -17.43 23.90
N TRP A 23 12.68 -16.69 24.81
CA TRP A 23 12.87 -15.25 24.93
C TRP A 23 14.30 -14.91 25.30
N ASP A 24 14.85 -15.56 26.34
CA ASP A 24 16.21 -15.28 26.80
C ASP A 24 17.25 -15.51 25.69
N ARG A 25 17.09 -16.59 24.91
CA ARG A 25 17.93 -16.85 23.73
C ARG A 25 17.76 -15.80 22.64
N SER A 26 16.55 -15.27 22.44
CA SER A 26 16.26 -14.28 21.40
C SER A 26 16.94 -12.93 21.62
N LEU A 27 17.28 -12.60 22.87
CA LEU A 27 17.96 -11.35 23.22
C LEU A 27 19.46 -11.37 22.88
N GLY A 28 20.02 -12.54 22.58
CA GLY A 28 21.43 -12.71 22.22
C GLY A 28 22.37 -12.43 23.40
N THR A 29 23.55 -11.89 23.11
CA THR A 29 24.61 -11.64 24.10
C THR A 29 24.79 -10.18 24.47
N ALA A 30 23.96 -9.28 23.91
CA ALA A 30 24.06 -7.85 24.17
C ALA A 30 23.65 -7.52 25.61
N PRO A 31 24.22 -6.47 26.24
CA PRO A 31 23.80 -6.04 27.56
C PRO A 31 22.29 -5.71 27.59
N LEU A 32 21.57 -6.29 28.55
CA LEU A 32 20.12 -6.18 28.63
C LEU A 32 19.63 -4.73 28.65
N ASN A 33 20.38 -3.83 29.28
CA ASN A 33 20.07 -2.41 29.35
C ASN A 33 20.12 -1.74 27.96
N ASP A 34 21.05 -2.13 27.11
CA ASP A 34 21.17 -1.59 25.75
C ASP A 34 20.01 -2.10 24.89
N VAL A 35 19.65 -3.37 25.05
CA VAL A 35 18.49 -3.95 24.36
C VAL A 35 17.20 -3.24 24.77
N LYS A 36 16.98 -3.01 26.07
CA LYS A 36 15.83 -2.25 26.57
C LYS A 36 15.82 -0.81 26.04
N SER A 37 16.99 -0.18 25.94
CA SER A 37 17.12 1.18 25.40
C SER A 37 16.76 1.24 23.92
N ALA A 38 17.21 0.25 23.13
CA ALA A 38 16.85 0.11 21.72
C ALA A 38 15.33 -0.10 21.55
N TRP A 39 14.72 -0.98 22.36
CA TRP A 39 13.27 -1.17 22.39
C TRP A 39 12.52 0.12 22.77
N GLY A 40 13.03 0.87 23.75
CA GLY A 40 12.49 2.17 24.15
C GLY A 40 12.48 3.20 23.03
N HIS A 41 13.52 3.21 22.20
CA HIS A 41 13.60 4.07 21.02
C HIS A 41 12.63 3.62 19.91
N GLU A 42 12.62 2.34 19.58
CA GLU A 42 11.77 1.78 18.52
C GLU A 42 10.27 1.94 18.81
N LEU A 43 9.89 1.86 20.08
CA LEU A 43 8.51 1.99 20.54
C LEU A 43 8.14 3.41 20.97
N ALA A 44 9.03 4.39 20.83
CA ALA A 44 8.79 5.76 21.26
C ALA A 44 7.54 6.39 20.62
N GLY A 45 7.21 6.03 19.38
CA GLY A 45 6.03 6.51 18.67
C GLY A 45 4.69 6.05 19.27
N PHE A 46 4.71 5.11 20.22
CA PHE A 46 3.52 4.61 20.92
C PHE A 46 3.38 5.16 22.34
N ALA A 47 4.21 6.12 22.75
CA ALA A 47 4.18 6.69 24.10
C ALA A 47 2.80 7.22 24.49
N ASP A 48 2.09 7.88 23.55
CA ASP A 48 0.75 8.42 23.77
C ASP A 48 -0.37 7.41 23.48
N ARG A 49 -0.03 6.20 23.03
CA ARG A 49 -0.98 5.16 22.57
C ARG A 49 -0.65 3.79 23.15
N LEU A 50 -0.58 3.73 24.48
CA LEU A 50 -0.25 2.49 25.21
C LEU A 50 -1.26 1.35 24.96
N GLY A 51 -2.50 1.66 24.57
CA GLY A 51 -3.49 0.65 24.19
C GLY A 51 -3.07 -0.25 23.02
N LEU A 52 -2.28 0.28 22.08
CA LEU A 52 -1.75 -0.50 20.96
C LEU A 52 -0.70 -1.52 21.41
N ILE A 53 0.09 -1.16 22.43
CA ILE A 53 1.06 -2.08 23.06
C ILE A 53 0.32 -3.16 23.84
N ALA A 54 -0.73 -2.79 24.59
CA ALA A 54 -1.55 -3.76 25.32
C ALA A 54 -2.18 -4.80 24.36
N TRP A 55 -2.75 -4.33 23.24
CA TRP A 55 -3.29 -5.22 22.21
C TRP A 55 -2.22 -6.16 21.63
N ALA A 56 -1.02 -5.66 21.36
CA ALA A 56 0.09 -6.48 20.86
C ALA A 56 0.56 -7.53 21.88
N LEU A 57 0.48 -7.25 23.19
CA LEU A 57 0.80 -8.21 24.25
C LEU A 57 -0.27 -9.29 24.43
N GLU A 58 -1.50 -9.05 23.99
CA GLU A 58 -2.58 -10.04 23.94
C GLU A 58 -2.50 -10.90 22.67
N ASN A 59 -1.98 -10.33 21.58
CA ASN A 59 -1.87 -10.97 20.26
C ASN A 59 -0.42 -11.34 19.94
N LEU A 60 0.25 -11.98 20.88
CA LEU A 60 1.64 -12.40 20.73
C LEU A 60 1.77 -13.57 19.73
N PRO A 61 2.77 -13.54 18.83
CA PRO A 61 3.05 -14.65 17.91
C PRO A 61 3.56 -15.91 18.65
N GLU A 62 3.72 -17.01 17.92
CA GLU A 62 4.29 -18.25 18.50
C GLU A 62 5.79 -18.12 18.80
N ASP A 63 6.53 -17.40 17.95
CA ASP A 63 7.96 -17.13 18.12
C ASP A 63 8.22 -15.78 18.82
N PRO A 64 9.24 -15.68 19.69
CA PRO A 64 9.57 -14.44 20.38
C PRO A 64 9.92 -13.31 19.38
N PRO A 65 9.19 -12.18 19.39
CA PRO A 65 9.42 -11.09 18.45
C PRO A 65 10.59 -10.22 18.89
N ASN A 66 11.41 -9.76 17.93
CA ASN A 66 12.37 -8.68 18.17
C ASN A 66 11.67 -7.31 18.21
N ALA A 67 12.41 -6.24 18.57
CA ALA A 67 11.86 -4.88 18.71
C ALA A 67 11.09 -4.42 17.47
N ILE A 68 11.64 -4.67 16.28
CA ILE A 68 11.06 -4.25 15.00
C ILE A 68 9.79 -5.04 14.69
N ARG A 69 9.79 -6.36 14.91
CA ARG A 69 8.61 -7.22 14.72
C ARG A 69 7.51 -6.82 15.70
N PHE A 70 7.85 -6.58 16.96
CA PHE A 70 6.88 -6.13 17.96
C PHE A 70 6.31 -4.75 17.62
N ARG A 71 7.15 -3.80 17.19
CA ARG A 71 6.71 -2.48 16.69
C ARG A 71 5.72 -2.62 15.52
N ASN A 72 5.97 -3.54 14.61
CA ASN A 72 5.07 -3.80 13.48
C ASN A 72 3.77 -4.46 13.94
N LEU A 73 3.82 -5.36 14.93
CA LEU A 73 2.63 -5.95 15.55
C LEU A 73 1.74 -4.87 16.19
N CYS A 74 2.32 -3.92 16.93
CA CYS A 74 1.58 -2.77 17.48
C CYS A 74 0.86 -1.95 16.40
N ARG A 75 1.35 -1.92 15.16
CA ARG A 75 0.70 -1.20 14.04
C ARG A 75 -0.46 -1.96 13.42
N GLN A 76 -0.56 -3.26 13.66
CA GLN A 76 -1.68 -4.09 13.18
C GLN A 76 -2.91 -3.98 14.10
N ALA A 77 -2.73 -3.40 15.29
CA ALA A 77 -3.82 -3.18 16.22
C ALA A 77 -4.95 -2.40 15.53
N PRO A 78 -6.20 -2.87 15.63
CA PRO A 78 -7.35 -2.16 15.08
C PRO A 78 -7.44 -0.79 15.77
N VAL A 79 -7.60 0.26 14.95
CA VAL A 79 -7.74 1.63 15.47
C VAL A 79 -9.14 1.75 16.07
N LEU A 80 -9.24 1.47 17.38
CA LEU A 80 -10.49 1.61 18.14
C LEU A 80 -10.96 3.08 18.18
N ASP A 81 -10.01 4.00 18.25
CA ASP A 81 -10.26 5.44 18.20
C ASP A 81 -9.94 5.99 16.81
N ALA A 82 -10.71 5.59 15.80
CA ALA A 82 -10.67 6.33 14.54
C ALA A 82 -11.12 7.76 14.88
N PRO A 83 -10.30 8.80 14.62
CA PRO A 83 -10.73 10.16 14.86
C PRO A 83 -12.06 10.36 14.11
N PRO A 84 -13.02 11.09 14.71
CA PRO A 84 -14.34 11.26 14.11
C PRO A 84 -14.13 11.67 12.67
N ARG A 85 -14.63 10.81 11.76
CA ARG A 85 -14.48 11.02 10.33
C ARG A 85 -14.96 12.44 10.06
N LEU A 86 -14.09 13.27 9.48
CA LEU A 86 -14.47 14.64 9.14
C LEU A 86 -15.80 14.59 8.40
N GLU A 87 -16.74 15.39 8.87
CA GLU A 87 -18.06 15.45 8.25
C GLU A 87 -17.87 15.80 6.79
N ARG A 88 -18.38 14.92 5.91
CA ARG A 88 -18.27 15.13 4.48
C ARG A 88 -19.18 16.30 4.14
N VAL A 89 -18.63 17.50 4.02
CA VAL A 89 -19.31 18.62 3.40
C VAL A 89 -19.55 18.24 1.94
N ALA A 90 -20.82 18.09 1.54
CA ALA A 90 -21.16 17.88 0.14
C ALA A 90 -20.59 19.04 -0.68
N ALA A 91 -19.93 18.74 -1.81
CA ALA A 91 -19.43 19.78 -2.69
C ALA A 91 -20.59 20.71 -3.08
N SER A 92 -20.38 22.02 -3.04
CA SER A 92 -21.44 22.95 -3.42
C SER A 92 -21.83 22.68 -4.88
N PRO A 93 -23.14 22.59 -5.19
CA PRO A 93 -23.60 22.23 -6.52
C PRO A 93 -23.09 23.22 -7.59
N GLU A 94 -22.93 24.49 -7.23
CA GLU A 94 -22.35 25.53 -8.09
C GLU A 94 -20.89 25.27 -8.49
N ARG A 95 -20.07 24.73 -7.57
CA ARG A 95 -18.68 24.37 -7.88
C ARG A 95 -18.64 23.17 -8.80
N VAL A 96 -19.50 22.19 -8.58
CA VAL A 96 -19.59 21.01 -9.43
C VAL A 96 -20.01 21.39 -10.85
N THR A 97 -21.02 22.25 -11.03
CA THR A 97 -21.44 22.70 -12.35
C THR A 97 -20.36 23.53 -13.05
N ALA A 98 -19.66 24.42 -12.33
CA ALA A 98 -18.57 25.21 -12.87
C ALA A 98 -17.38 24.33 -13.35
N GLU A 99 -17.02 23.30 -12.59
CA GLU A 99 -15.96 22.37 -13.02
C GLU A 99 -16.42 21.47 -14.18
N LEU A 100 -17.67 21.00 -14.17
CA LEU A 100 -18.23 20.25 -15.31
C LEU A 100 -18.29 21.09 -16.58
N ALA A 101 -18.57 22.40 -16.48
CA ALA A 101 -18.55 23.32 -17.63
C ALA A 101 -17.16 23.41 -18.27
N LYS A 102 -16.08 23.38 -17.48
CA LYS A 102 -14.70 23.34 -18.02
C LYS A 102 -14.40 22.06 -18.79
N LEU A 103 -15.08 20.97 -18.45
CA LEU A 103 -14.91 19.66 -19.10
C LEU A 103 -15.84 19.47 -20.31
N GLN A 104 -16.87 20.31 -20.48
CA GLN A 104 -17.75 20.27 -21.66
C GLN A 104 -17.02 20.26 -23.01
N PRO A 105 -15.98 21.07 -23.28
CA PRO A 105 -15.26 21.00 -24.56
C PRO A 105 -14.50 19.68 -24.78
N ALA A 106 -14.19 18.93 -23.72
CA ALA A 106 -13.60 17.59 -23.82
C ALA A 106 -14.66 16.50 -24.02
N LEU A 107 -15.85 16.67 -23.41
CA LEU A 107 -16.99 15.76 -23.55
C LEU A 107 -17.74 15.94 -24.88
N ALA A 108 -17.79 17.17 -25.40
CA ALA A 108 -18.44 17.51 -26.66
C ALA A 108 -17.62 17.08 -27.89
N LYS A 109 -16.34 16.75 -27.72
CA LYS A 109 -15.58 16.06 -28.76
C LYS A 109 -16.09 14.62 -28.80
N PRO A 110 -16.68 14.16 -29.92
CA PRO A 110 -16.92 12.74 -30.08
C PRO A 110 -15.58 12.05 -29.88
N ALA A 111 -15.52 11.11 -28.93
CA ALA A 111 -14.37 10.21 -28.89
C ALA A 111 -14.31 9.56 -30.27
N GLU A 112 -13.32 9.93 -31.08
CA GLU A 112 -13.03 9.21 -32.32
C GLU A 112 -12.96 7.74 -31.91
N ARG A 113 -13.80 6.89 -32.51
CA ARG A 113 -13.72 5.44 -32.34
C ARG A 113 -12.40 4.98 -32.97
N ARG A 114 -11.29 5.23 -32.27
CA ARG A 114 -9.97 4.79 -32.68
C ARG A 114 -10.01 3.28 -32.56
N SER A 115 -9.81 2.61 -33.69
CA SER A 115 -9.60 1.17 -33.68
C SER A 115 -8.50 0.85 -32.66
N ASN A 116 -8.68 -0.21 -31.87
CA ASN A 116 -7.68 -0.72 -30.93
C ASN A 116 -6.32 -1.03 -31.59
N VAL A 117 -6.29 -1.11 -32.93
CA VAL A 117 -5.09 -1.31 -33.76
C VAL A 117 -4.70 -0.08 -34.61
N ALA A 118 -5.35 1.07 -34.45
CA ALA A 118 -5.08 2.28 -35.25
C ALA A 118 -3.63 2.76 -35.12
N TRP A 119 -3.05 2.67 -33.92
CA TRP A 119 -1.65 2.97 -33.66
C TRP A 119 -0.69 2.03 -34.43
N ALA A 120 -1.07 0.77 -34.61
CA ALA A 120 -0.25 -0.24 -35.27
C ALA A 120 -0.19 0.01 -36.79
N HIS A 121 -1.32 0.38 -37.41
CA HIS A 121 -1.35 0.79 -38.81
C HIS A 121 -0.50 2.06 -39.05
N ALA A 122 -0.55 3.03 -38.15
CA ALA A 122 0.27 4.25 -38.25
C ALA A 122 1.77 3.94 -38.21
N ILE A 123 2.21 3.04 -37.33
CA ILE A 123 3.62 2.61 -37.25
C ILE A 123 4.05 1.90 -38.54
N LEU A 124 3.21 1.02 -39.09
CA LEU A 124 3.52 0.33 -40.34
C LEU A 124 3.63 1.29 -41.53
N ALA A 125 2.69 2.25 -41.64
CA ALA A 125 2.72 3.28 -42.68
C ALA A 125 3.96 4.18 -42.56
N GLN A 126 4.34 4.54 -41.33
CA GLN A 126 5.56 5.31 -41.08
C GLN A 126 6.82 4.52 -41.49
N HIS A 127 6.89 3.22 -41.16
CA HIS A 127 8.03 2.39 -41.55
C HIS A 127 8.17 2.26 -43.07
N GLN A 128 7.04 2.11 -43.79
CA GLN A 128 7.03 2.10 -45.26
C GLN A 128 7.57 3.42 -45.85
N ARG A 129 7.28 4.55 -45.19
CA ARG A 129 7.77 5.88 -45.62
C ARG A 129 9.24 6.13 -45.30
N THR A 130 9.70 5.75 -44.11
CA THR A 130 11.03 6.16 -43.62
C THR A 130 12.09 5.07 -43.77
N GLY A 131 11.69 3.80 -43.98
CA GLY A 131 12.58 2.64 -44.01
C GLY A 131 13.30 2.35 -42.69
N ARG A 132 13.11 3.19 -41.66
CA ARG A 132 13.85 3.16 -40.40
C ARG A 132 12.88 3.13 -39.24
N MET A 133 12.89 2.03 -38.49
CA MET A 133 12.07 1.80 -37.29
C MET A 133 12.79 0.78 -36.40
N ASN A 134 12.63 0.88 -35.08
CA ASN A 134 13.10 -0.15 -34.16
C ASN A 134 12.40 -1.51 -34.48
N PRO A 135 13.15 -2.61 -34.64
CA PRO A 135 12.61 -3.94 -34.98
C PRO A 135 11.52 -4.42 -34.02
N THR A 136 11.66 -4.17 -32.71
CA THR A 136 10.69 -4.56 -31.69
C THR A 136 9.37 -3.81 -31.85
N LYS A 137 9.42 -2.51 -32.16
CA LYS A 137 8.22 -1.71 -32.43
C LYS A 137 7.48 -2.21 -33.66
N LEU A 138 8.21 -2.65 -34.68
CA LEU A 138 7.64 -3.21 -35.90
C LEU A 138 6.98 -4.57 -35.66
N ALA A 139 7.63 -5.44 -34.87
CA ALA A 139 7.08 -6.75 -34.50
C ALA A 139 5.76 -6.61 -33.72
N MET A 140 5.70 -5.70 -32.75
CA MET A 140 4.50 -5.44 -31.95
C MET A 140 3.35 -4.86 -32.79
N ALA A 141 3.63 -3.94 -33.72
CA ALA A 141 2.62 -3.41 -34.63
C ALA A 141 2.04 -4.51 -35.53
N ARG A 142 2.89 -5.39 -36.09
CA ARG A 142 2.43 -6.53 -36.91
C ARG A 142 1.58 -7.51 -36.10
N ALA A 143 2.01 -7.84 -34.88
CA ALA A 143 1.28 -8.74 -33.99
C ALA A 143 -0.10 -8.18 -33.60
N ALA A 144 -0.20 -6.87 -33.36
CA ALA A 144 -1.45 -6.21 -33.00
C ALA A 144 -2.48 -6.23 -34.15
N VAL A 145 -2.06 -6.01 -35.40
CA VAL A 145 -2.95 -6.05 -36.58
C VAL A 145 -3.42 -7.48 -36.89
N GLY A 146 -2.58 -8.48 -36.63
CA GLY A 146 -2.89 -9.90 -36.89
C GLY A 146 -3.78 -10.57 -35.85
N ARG A 147 -4.11 -9.92 -34.71
CA ARG A 147 -4.96 -10.49 -33.67
C ARG A 147 -6.42 -10.10 -33.93
N PRO A 148 -7.36 -11.05 -34.14
CA PRO A 148 -8.77 -10.71 -34.25
C PRO A 148 -9.25 -10.07 -32.93
N ARG A 149 -10.21 -9.13 -33.02
CA ARG A 149 -10.87 -8.57 -31.84
C ARG A 149 -11.50 -9.74 -31.08
N SER A 150 -11.01 -10.04 -29.88
CA SER A 150 -11.70 -10.92 -28.95
C SER A 150 -13.05 -10.27 -28.64
N THR A 151 -14.08 -10.73 -29.33
CA THR A 151 -15.50 -10.40 -29.12
C THR A 151 -16.13 -11.35 -28.11
N GLU A 152 -15.35 -12.22 -27.48
CA GLU A 152 -15.80 -13.11 -26.43
C GLU A 152 -15.54 -12.48 -25.07
N GLN A 153 -16.44 -11.59 -24.64
CA GLN A 153 -16.69 -11.28 -23.23
C GLN A 153 -17.90 -10.34 -23.03
N GLU A 154 -19.03 -10.54 -23.73
CA GLU A 154 -20.28 -9.83 -23.37
C GLU A 154 -21.58 -10.67 -23.36
N ASP A 155 -21.58 -11.98 -23.67
CA ASP A 155 -22.83 -12.80 -23.67
C ASP A 155 -22.86 -13.95 -22.64
N GLU A 156 -22.09 -13.87 -21.55
CA GLU A 156 -22.22 -14.82 -20.43
C GLU A 156 -22.22 -14.10 -19.07
N ALA A 157 -23.13 -13.14 -18.91
CA ALA A 157 -23.68 -12.71 -17.61
C ALA A 157 -24.79 -11.67 -17.79
N ALA A 158 -26.00 -12.10 -18.19
CA ALA A 158 -27.31 -11.57 -17.73
C ALA A 158 -28.46 -12.25 -18.47
#